data_AF-A0A7C9R534-F1
#
_entry.id   AF-A0A7C9R534-F1
#
_cell.length_a   1.000
_cell.length_b   1.000
_cell.length_c   1.000
_cell.angle_alpha   90.00
_cell.angle_beta   90.00
_cell.angle_gamma   90.00
#
_symmetry.space_group_name_H-M   'P 1'
#
loop_
_entity.id
_entity.type
_entity.pdbx_description
1 polymer ?
#
loop_
_entity_poly.entity_id
_entity_poly.type
_entity_poly.pdbx_seq_one_letter_code
_entity_poly.pdbx_strand_id
1 'polypeptide(L)' 'MQRMQLHDAIEAKYYVQDYDGRKLLQISTFGRATRDIPGKVSQTIQLDEEAASHLFGILKKTFDFK' A
#
# COMPACT_ATOMS: atom_id res chain seq x y z
N MET A 1 -12.92 -5.07 23.40
CA MET A 1 -13.19 -5.61 22.05
C MET A 1 -12.01 -5.29 21.16
N GLN A 2 -11.16 -6.27 20.85
CA GLN A 2 -10.07 -6.08 19.89
C GLN A 2 -10.58 -6.52 18.52
N ARG A 3 -10.89 -5.55 17.65
CA ARG A 3 -11.51 -5.81 16.33
C ARG A 3 -10.48 -5.75 15.22
N MET A 4 -9.26 -6.21 15.48
CA MET A 4 -8.23 -6.33 14.46
C MET A 4 -8.33 -7.71 13.83
N GLN A 5 -8.87 -7.77 12.62
CA GLN A 5 -8.79 -8.97 11.80
C GLN A 5 -7.46 -8.93 11.06
N LEU A 6 -6.62 -9.95 11.27
CA LEU A 6 -5.45 -10.14 10.44
C LEU A 6 -5.91 -10.56 9.04
N HIS A 7 -5.50 -9.82 8.01
CA HIS A 7 -5.78 -10.17 6.62
C HIS A 7 -4.72 -11.13 6.09
N ASP A 8 -5.09 -12.00 5.15
CA ASP A 8 -4.14 -12.86 4.46
C ASP A 8 -3.17 -12.03 3.62
N ALA A 9 -1.95 -12.53 3.45
CA ALA A 9 -1.03 -12.00 2.46
C ALA A 9 -1.63 -12.17 1.05
N ILE A 10 -1.62 -11.09 0.28
CA ILE A 10 -2.11 -11.06 -1.10
C ILE A 10 -1.07 -10.42 -2.02
N GLU A 11 -1.20 -10.67 -3.31
CA GLU A 11 -0.33 -10.04 -4.30
C GLU A 11 -0.54 -8.51 -4.31
N ALA A 12 0.57 -7.79 -4.40
CA ALA A 12 0.62 -6.35 -4.56
C ALA A 12 1.67 -5.97 -5.60
N LYS A 13 1.41 -4.88 -6.33
CA LYS A 13 2.36 -4.26 -7.26
C LYS A 13 2.53 -2.81 -6.90
N TYR A 14 3.74 -2.28 -7.10
CA TYR A 14 4.00 -0.86 -6.97
C TYR A 14 4.37 -0.25 -8.32
N TYR A 15 4.05 1.04 -8.46
CA TYR A 15 4.31 1.84 -9.64
C TYR A 15 4.86 3.19 -9.21
N VAL A 16 5.82 3.71 -9.96
CA VAL A 16 6.35 5.07 -9.76
C VAL A 16 6.07 5.87 -11.02
N GLN A 17 5.51 7.06 -10.84
CA GLN A 17 5.18 7.95 -11.95
C GLN A 17 5.48 9.41 -11.59
N ASP A 18 5.89 10.19 -12.58
CA ASP A 18 5.90 11.64 -12.49
C ASP A 18 4.52 12.17 -12.89
N TYR A 19 3.90 12.96 -12.01
CA TYR A 19 2.59 13.56 -12.23
C TYR A 19 2.65 15.01 -11.80
N ASP A 20 2.44 15.94 -12.73
CA ASP A 20 2.47 17.39 -12.45
C ASP A 20 3.77 17.85 -11.76
N GLY A 21 4.91 17.36 -12.26
CA GLY A 21 6.24 17.73 -11.75
C GLY A 21 6.62 17.10 -10.40
N ARG A 22 5.80 16.21 -9.83
CA ARG A 22 6.09 15.47 -8.60
C ARG A 22 6.10 13.96 -8.82
N LYS A 23 6.87 13.24 -7.99
CA LYS A 23 6.86 11.78 -7.97
C LYS A 23 5.70 11.25 -7.14
N LEU A 24 5.00 10.26 -7.67
CA LEU A 24 3.98 9.50 -6.97
C LEU A 24 4.35 8.01 -6.94
N LEU A 25 4.28 7.42 -5.76
CA LEU A 25 4.31 5.98 -5.55
C LEU A 25 2.87 5.48 -5.45
N GLN A 26 2.49 4.51 -6.27
CA GLN A 26 1.24 3.79 -6.13
C GLN A 26 1.51 2.35 -5.69
N ILE A 27 0.71 1.83 -4.76
CA ILE A 27 0.67 0.41 -4.43
C ILE A 27 -0.76 -0.08 -4.66
N SER A 28 -0.91 -1.14 -5.44
CA SER A 28 -2.19 -1.76 -5.74
C SER A 28 -2.18 -3.22 -5.31
N THR A 29 -3.25 -3.66 -4.66
CA THR A 29 -3.43 -5.06 -4.23
C THR A 29 -4.58 -5.71 -5.01
N PHE A 30 -4.51 -7.02 -5.24
CA PHE A 30 -5.40 -7.71 -6.21
C PHE A 30 -6.43 -8.67 -5.58
N GLY A 31 -6.66 -8.54 -4.27
CA GLY A 31 -7.52 -9.45 -3.50
C GLY A 31 -7.01 -10.90 -3.48
N ARG A 32 -7.80 -11.80 -2.89
CA ARG A 32 -7.47 -13.24 -2.89
C ARG A 32 -7.59 -13.82 -4.30
N ALA A 33 -6.73 -14.78 -4.64
CA ALA A 33 -6.79 -15.50 -5.92
C ALA A 33 -8.12 -16.26 -6.13
N THR A 34 -8.82 -16.59 -5.05
CA THR A 34 -10.12 -17.30 -5.05
C THR A 34 -11.33 -16.39 -5.31
N ARG A 35 -11.13 -15.12 -5.70
CA ARG A 35 -12.23 -14.24 -6.08
C ARG A 35 -12.81 -14.65 -7.42
N ASP A 36 -14.09 -14.36 -7.63
CA ASP A 36 -14.78 -14.61 -8.91
C ASP A 36 -14.10 -13.93 -10.11
N ILE A 37 -13.40 -12.81 -9.86
CA ILE A 37 -12.56 -12.12 -10.86
C ILE A 37 -11.13 -12.05 -10.31
N PRO A 38 -10.29 -13.05 -10.60
CA PRO A 38 -8.88 -13.05 -10.20
C PRO A 38 -8.12 -11.88 -10.82
N GLY A 39 -7.14 -11.33 -10.10
CA GLY A 39 -6.27 -10.28 -10.61
C GLY A 39 -6.92 -8.89 -10.73
N LYS A 40 -8.16 -8.71 -10.25
CA LYS A 40 -8.78 -7.38 -10.18
C LYS A 40 -8.24 -6.60 -8.99
N VAL A 41 -7.80 -5.37 -9.24
CA VAL A 41 -7.38 -4.44 -8.17
C VAL A 41 -8.50 -4.28 -7.16
N SER A 42 -8.21 -4.56 -5.89
CA SER A 42 -9.13 -4.39 -4.77
C SER A 42 -8.90 -3.10 -4.02
N GLN A 43 -7.64 -2.66 -3.93
CA GLN A 43 -7.25 -1.46 -3.19
C GLN A 43 -6.08 -0.80 -3.91
N THR A 44 -6.05 0.53 -3.83
CA THR A 44 -4.96 1.35 -4.31
C THR A 44 -4.65 2.42 -3.26
N ILE A 45 -3.37 2.59 -2.94
CA ILE A 45 -2.86 3.73 -2.20
C ILE A 45 -1.86 4.48 -3.08
N GLN A 46 -1.94 5.81 -3.08
CA GLN A 46 -0.98 6.68 -3.75
C GLN A 46 -0.35 7.60 -2.71
N LEU A 47 0.96 7.76 -2.78
CA LEU A 47 1.76 8.56 -1.87
C LEU A 47 2.61 9.51 -2.71
N ASP A 48 2.49 10.80 -2.43
CA ASP A 48 3.52 11.76 -2.78
C ASP A 48 4.63 11.75 -1.73
N GLU A 49 5.62 12.62 -1.91
CA GLU A 49 6.80 12.69 -1.04
C GLU A 49 6.42 13.00 0.42
N GLU A 50 5.48 13.91 0.65
CA GLU A 50 5.02 14.28 2.00
C GLU A 50 4.31 13.10 2.68
N ALA A 51 3.33 12.49 2.00
CA ALA A 51 2.61 11.34 2.54
C ALA A 51 3.53 10.13 2.77
N ALA A 52 4.49 9.90 1.88
CA ALA A 52 5.50 8.85 2.04
C ALA A 52 6.39 9.10 3.26
N SER A 53 6.81 10.34 3.51
CA SER A 53 7.58 10.73 4.70
C SER A 53 6.81 10.45 5.99
N HIS A 54 5.52 10.81 6.04
CA HIS A 54 4.66 10.51 7.17
C HIS A 54 4.49 9.02 7.41
N LEU A 55 4.22 8.23 6.35
CA LEU A 55 4.12 6.78 6.46
C LEU A 55 5.43 6.17 6.94
N PHE A 56 6.57 6.62 6.41
CA PHE A 56 7.89 6.16 6.86
C PHE A 56 8.12 6.45 8.34
N GLY A 57 7.75 7.64 8.83
CA GLY A 57 7.83 7.99 10.25
C GLY A 57 7.00 7.06 11.15
N ILE A 58 5.78 6.70 10.72
CA ILE A 58 4.93 5.72 11.42
C ILE A 58 5.62 4.37 11.44
N LEU A 59 6.04 3.85 10.28
CA LEU A 59 6.68 2.55 10.15
C LEU A 59 7.96 2.46 10.98
N LYS A 60 8.82 3.49 10.91
CA LYS A 60 10.06 3.58 11.69
C LYS A 60 9.77 3.52 13.19
N LYS A 61 8.82 4.32 13.68
CA LYS A 61 8.43 4.31 15.10
C LYS A 61 7.81 2.97 15.52
N THR A 62 7.04 2.32 14.65
CA THR A 62 6.35 1.06 14.95
C THR A 62 7.30 -0.13 15.00
N PHE A 63 8.28 -0.20 14.10
CA PHE A 63 9.16 -1.36 13.93
C PHE A 63 10.61 -1.13 14.34
N ASP A 64 10.94 0.07 14.83
CA ASP A 64 12.30 0.48 15.19
C ASP A 64 13.31 0.31 14.06
N PHE A 65 12.93 0.73 12.85
CA PHE A 65 13.83 0.72 11.70
C PHE A 65 15.01 1.68 11.94
N LYS A 66 16.23 1.17 11.77
CA LYS A 66 17.46 1.97 11.91
C LYS A 66 17.61 2.91 10.71
#